data_AF-A0A7J3JSE8-F1
#
_entry.id   AF-A0A7J3JSE8-F1
#
_cell.length_a   1.000
_cell.length_b   1.000
_cell.length_c   1.000
_cell.angle_alpha   90.00
_cell.angle_beta   90.00
_cell.angle_gamma   90.00
#
_symmetry.space_group_name_H-M   'P 1'
#
loop_
_entity.id
_entity.type
_entity.pdbx_description
1 polymer ?
#
loop_
_entity_poly.entity_id
_entity_poly.type
_entity_poly.pdbx_seq_one_letter_code
_entity_poly.pdbx_strand_id
1 'polypeptide(L)'
;MRECSERYIELARQVGAPFTMDVVKSIAAICNENPYELWHNIALLYLDKTVEKIEKPSIQTAPPHTSVANCWRCSACNRTFNDIRHLVNHITYFVRQKDKAHMELYQKIKKLSDEQRKSFTEIATNILKC
;
A
#
# COMPACT_ATOMS: atom_id res chain seq x y z
N MET A 1 21.95 -1.51 7.30
CA MET A 1 21.71 -0.05 7.25
C MET A 1 23.08 0.63 7.19
N ARG A 2 23.23 1.87 6.71
CA ARG A 2 24.55 2.53 6.69
C ARG A 2 24.77 3.29 8.00
N GLU A 3 26.04 3.47 8.38
CA GLU A 3 26.45 4.14 9.63
C GLU A 3 25.85 5.55 9.79
N CYS A 4 25.73 6.30 8.67
CA CYS A 4 25.11 7.62 8.67
C CYS A 4 23.66 7.58 9.18
N SER A 5 22.82 6.73 8.60
CA SER A 5 21.40 6.67 8.95
C SER A 5 21.19 6.07 10.34
N GLU A 6 21.99 5.09 10.73
CA GLU A 6 21.97 4.53 12.09
C GLU A 6 22.20 5.61 13.16
N ARG A 7 23.17 6.51 12.95
CA ARG A 7 23.47 7.61 13.90
C ARG A 7 22.30 8.58 14.05
N TYR A 8 21.64 8.95 12.95
CA TYR A 8 20.49 9.85 13.00
C TYR A 8 19.24 9.17 13.57
N ILE A 9 19.06 7.87 13.32
CA ILE A 9 18.00 7.08 13.93
C ILE A 9 18.20 6.98 15.45
N GLU A 10 19.43 6.75 15.91
CA GLU A 10 19.71 6.72 17.35
C GLU A 10 19.42 8.09 17.99
N LEU A 11 19.83 9.18 17.34
CA LEU A 11 19.57 10.53 17.82
C LEU A 11 18.06 10.82 17.91
N ALA A 12 17.30 10.48 16.86
CA ALA A 12 15.85 10.63 16.85
C ALA A 12 15.17 9.81 17.96
N ARG A 13 15.72 8.64 18.30
CA ARG A 13 15.23 7.81 19.42
C ARG A 13 15.52 8.45 20.77
N GLN A 14 16.72 8.98 20.98
CA GLN A 14 17.10 9.62 22.25
C GLN A 14 16.23 10.83 22.57
N VAL A 15 15.81 11.59 21.56
CA VAL A 15 14.93 12.74 21.73
C VAL A 15 13.44 12.37 21.72
N GLY A 16 13.10 11.08 21.62
CA GLY A 16 11.72 10.59 21.59
C GLY A 16 10.93 11.03 20.35
N ALA A 17 11.61 11.37 19.25
CA ALA A 17 10.94 11.81 18.03
C ALA A 17 10.19 10.63 17.37
N PRO A 18 8.94 10.82 16.92
CA PRO A 18 8.24 9.81 16.15
C PRO A 18 8.89 9.62 14.78
N PHE A 19 9.13 8.37 14.40
CA PHE A 19 9.58 8.03 13.05
C PHE A 19 8.41 8.09 12.06
N THR A 20 8.00 9.31 11.69
CA THR A 20 7.08 9.53 10.57
C THR A 20 7.82 9.44 9.24
N MET A 21 7.09 9.25 8.14
CA MET A 21 7.68 9.22 6.79
C MET A 21 8.48 10.48 6.46
N ASP A 22 8.09 11.64 6.99
CA ASP A 22 8.81 12.89 6.76
C ASP A 22 10.16 12.91 7.47
N VAL A 23 10.23 12.41 8.72
CA VAL A 23 11.50 12.25 9.46
C VAL A 23 12.44 11.31 8.71
N VAL A 24 11.92 10.18 8.21
CA VAL A 24 12.73 9.21 7.47
C VAL A 24 13.21 9.76 6.13
N LYS A 25 12.39 10.55 5.42
CA LYS A 25 12.83 11.27 4.22
C LYS A 25 13.94 12.27 4.51
N SER A 26 13.86 13.01 5.61
CA SER A 26 14.92 13.94 6.02
C SER A 26 16.24 13.23 6.30
N ILE A 27 16.20 12.11 7.04
CA ILE A 27 17.41 11.31 7.31
C ILE A 27 17.98 10.73 6.01
N ALA A 28 17.13 10.18 5.15
CA ALA A 28 17.53 9.63 3.85
C ALA A 28 18.16 10.70 2.95
N ALA A 29 17.63 11.93 2.94
CA ALA A 29 18.20 13.04 2.19
C ALA A 29 19.60 13.44 2.72
N ILE A 30 19.80 13.47 4.05
CA ILE A 30 21.10 13.78 4.66
C ILE A 30 22.13 12.70 4.35
N CYS A 31 21.72 11.43 4.39
CA CYS A 31 22.61 10.28 4.19
C CYS A 31 22.71 9.81 2.72
N ASN A 32 22.04 10.50 1.80
CA ASN A 32 21.95 10.14 0.38
C ASN A 32 21.51 8.67 0.17
N GLU A 33 20.45 8.27 0.87
CA GLU A 33 19.86 6.92 0.83
C GLU A 33 18.45 6.94 0.25
N ASN A 34 17.94 5.76 -0.13
CA ASN A 34 16.55 5.62 -0.54
C ASN A 34 15.63 5.66 0.70
N PRO A 35 14.67 6.59 0.77
CA PRO A 35 13.80 6.75 1.95
C PRO A 35 12.88 5.56 2.21
N TYR A 36 12.50 4.80 1.18
CA TYR A 36 11.63 3.63 1.34
C TYR A 36 12.38 2.40 1.85
N GLU A 37 13.62 2.20 1.39
CA GLU A 37 14.49 1.16 1.96
C GLU A 37 14.84 1.47 3.40
N LEU A 38 15.13 2.74 3.70
CA LEU A 38 15.40 3.18 5.06
C LEU A 38 14.19 2.96 5.98
N TRP A 39 12.99 3.32 5.51
CA TRP A 39 11.74 3.05 6.22
C TRP A 39 11.54 1.56 6.52
N HIS A 40 11.79 0.70 5.53
CA HIS A 40 11.68 -0.75 5.71
C HIS A 40 12.66 -1.27 6.77
N ASN A 41 13.92 -0.82 6.72
CA ASN A 41 14.93 -1.22 7.70
C ASN A 41 14.60 -0.73 9.12
N ILE A 42 14.08 0.49 9.26
CA ILE A 42 13.60 1.01 10.56
C ILE A 42 12.45 0.13 11.07
N ALA A 43 11.47 -0.20 10.24
CA ALA A 43 10.35 -1.05 10.63
C ALA A 43 10.81 -2.45 11.11
N LEU A 44 11.83 -3.03 10.46
CA LEU A 44 12.43 -4.30 10.90
C LEU A 44 13.08 -4.19 12.29
N LEU A 45 13.78 -3.09 12.61
CA LEU A 45 14.34 -2.86 13.95
C LEU A 45 13.28 -2.74 15.05
N TYR A 46 12.12 -2.18 14.72
CA TYR A 46 10.98 -2.11 15.64
C TYR A 46 10.27 -3.45 15.78
N LEU A 47 10.24 -4.28 14.73
CA LEU A 47 9.75 -5.65 14.83
C LEU A 47 10.67 -6.50 15.72
N ASP A 48 11.99 -6.44 15.53
CA ASP A 48 12.93 -7.31 16.23
C ASP A 48 12.89 -7.13 17.77
N LYS A 49 12.61 -5.90 18.24
CA LYS A 49 12.36 -5.62 19.67
C LYS A 49 11.05 -6.18 20.24
N THR A 50 10.17 -6.73 19.40
CA THR A 50 8.96 -7.45 19.84
C THR A 50 9.11 -8.98 19.77
N VAL A 51 10.26 -9.50 19.31
CA VAL A 51 10.48 -10.93 19.04
C VAL A 51 11.35 -11.62 20.11
N GLU A 52 11.40 -11.13 21.35
CA GLU A 52 11.83 -11.96 22.50
C GLU A 52 10.67 -12.63 23.25
N LYS A 53 9.42 -12.42 22.81
CA LYS A 53 8.25 -13.19 23.28
C LYS A 53 7.25 -13.42 22.16
N ILE A 54 7.66 -14.09 21.09
CA ILE A 54 6.71 -14.76 20.21
C ILE A 54 7.30 -16.12 19.88
N GLU A 55 6.99 -17.11 20.73
CA GLU A 55 6.89 -18.49 20.26
C GLU A 55 6.08 -18.45 18.96
N LYS A 56 6.68 -18.99 17.90
CA LYS A 56 6.09 -19.21 16.57
C LYS A 56 4.57 -19.02 16.55
N PRO A 57 4.03 -18.01 15.84
CA PRO A 57 2.64 -18.09 15.46
C PRO A 57 2.56 -19.21 14.43
N SER A 58 2.12 -20.37 14.91
CA SER A 58 1.36 -21.33 14.13
C SER A 58 0.40 -20.57 13.23
N ILE A 59 0.27 -21.01 11.99
CA ILE A 59 -0.72 -20.54 11.01
C ILE A 59 -2.10 -20.71 11.66
N GLN A 60 -2.56 -19.68 12.35
CA GLN A 60 -3.91 -19.57 12.87
C GLN A 60 -4.60 -18.55 11.99
N THR A 61 -5.34 -19.09 11.02
CA THR A 61 -6.49 -18.45 10.39
C THR A 61 -7.18 -17.52 11.38
N ALA A 62 -7.06 -16.21 11.14
CA ALA A 62 -7.81 -15.20 11.86
C ALA A 62 -9.32 -15.48 11.73
N PRO A 63 -10.12 -15.17 12.77
CA PRO A 63 -11.53 -15.51 12.81
C PRO A 63 -12.29 -14.79 11.67
N PRO A 64 -13.38 -15.40 11.16
CA PRO A 64 -14.14 -14.82 10.07
C PRO A 64 -14.82 -13.56 10.57
N HIS A 65 -14.23 -12.40 10.30
CA HIS A 65 -14.99 -11.17 10.27
C HIS A 65 -16.04 -11.35 9.18
N THR A 66 -17.28 -11.62 9.61
CA THR A 66 -18.50 -11.43 8.84
C THR A 66 -18.64 -9.95 8.48
N SER A 67 -17.80 -9.46 7.59
CA SER A 67 -18.09 -8.31 6.75
C SER A 67 -18.42 -8.89 5.39
N VAL A 68 -19.65 -8.70 4.94
CA VAL A 68 -20.13 -8.97 3.57
C VAL A 68 -18.97 -8.83 2.59
N ALA A 69 -18.48 -9.96 2.06
CA ALA A 69 -17.26 -10.00 1.28
C ALA A 69 -17.47 -9.13 0.03
N ASN A 70 -17.02 -7.88 0.09
CA ASN A 70 -17.07 -7.00 -1.05
C ASN A 70 -16.09 -7.58 -2.07
N CYS A 71 -16.67 -8.22 -3.08
CA CYS A 71 -15.97 -8.81 -4.21
C CYS A 71 -15.96 -7.75 -5.30
N TRP A 72 -14.78 -7.49 -5.86
CA TRP A 72 -14.65 -6.68 -7.06
C TRP A 72 -13.91 -7.45 -8.13
N ARG A 73 -14.45 -7.47 -9.35
CA ARG A 73 -13.89 -8.22 -10.47
C ARG A 73 -13.48 -7.26 -11.58
N CYS A 74 -12.23 -7.33 -11.99
CA CYS A 74 -11.76 -6.57 -13.15
C CYS A 74 -12.40 -7.12 -14.42
N SER A 75 -13.16 -6.31 -15.15
CA SER A 75 -13.81 -6.75 -16.40
C SER A 75 -12.82 -7.01 -17.55
N ALA A 76 -11.58 -6.52 -17.46
CA ALA A 76 -10.55 -6.70 -18.48
C ALA A 76 -9.83 -8.06 -18.39
N CYS A 77 -9.54 -8.53 -17.17
CA CYS A 77 -8.79 -9.77 -16.94
C CYS A 77 -9.53 -10.80 -16.08
N ASN A 78 -10.78 -10.52 -15.71
CA ASN A 78 -11.65 -11.35 -14.89
C ASN A 78 -11.10 -11.71 -13.49
N ARG A 79 -10.02 -11.06 -13.05
CA ARG A 79 -9.41 -11.26 -11.75
C ARG A 79 -10.26 -10.62 -10.65
N THR A 80 -10.44 -11.35 -9.56
CA THR A 80 -11.21 -10.92 -8.40
C THR A 80 -10.30 -10.35 -7.31
N PHE A 81 -10.80 -9.32 -6.63
CA PHE A 81 -10.13 -8.60 -5.57
C PHE A 81 -11.09 -8.43 -4.40
N ASN A 82 -10.58 -8.62 -3.18
CA ASN A 82 -11.34 -8.40 -1.94
C ASN A 82 -11.08 -7.00 -1.36
N ASP A 83 -10.31 -6.16 -2.07
CA ASP A 83 -9.97 -4.80 -1.70
C ASP A 83 -9.99 -3.91 -2.95
N ILE A 84 -10.76 -2.82 -2.87
CA ILE A 84 -10.89 -1.82 -3.92
C ILE A 84 -9.57 -1.12 -4.25
N ARG A 85 -8.69 -0.90 -3.26
CA ARG A 85 -7.38 -0.26 -3.50
C ARG A 85 -6.51 -1.13 -4.40
N HIS A 86 -6.53 -2.44 -4.17
CA HIS A 86 -5.81 -3.40 -5.01
C HIS A 86 -6.37 -3.46 -6.43
N LEU A 87 -7.69 -3.38 -6.61
CA LEU A 87 -8.32 -3.31 -7.92
C LEU A 87 -7.92 -2.04 -8.70
N VAL A 88 -7.98 -0.86 -8.07
CA VAL A 88 -7.63 0.42 -8.71
C VAL A 88 -6.14 0.46 -9.07
N ASN A 89 -5.27 -0.01 -8.17
CA ASN A 89 -3.83 -0.14 -8.44
C ASN A 89 -3.56 -1.13 -9.60
N HIS A 90 -4.28 -2.24 -9.64
CA HIS A 90 -4.20 -3.21 -10.73
C HIS A 90 -4.55 -2.56 -12.08
N ILE A 91 -5.69 -1.86 -12.18
CA ILE A 91 -6.11 -1.21 -13.43
C ILE A 91 -5.09 -0.16 -13.86
N THR A 92 -4.68 0.73 -12.96
CA THR A 92 -3.72 1.80 -13.28
C THR A 92 -2.35 1.27 -13.67
N TYR A 93 -1.90 0.16 -13.07
CA TYR A 93 -0.66 -0.52 -13.47
C TYR A 93 -0.73 -1.00 -14.92
N PHE A 94 -1.78 -1.72 -15.30
CA PHE A 94 -1.91 -2.25 -16.67
C PHE A 94 -2.16 -1.17 -17.71
N VAL A 95 -2.81 -0.06 -17.34
CA VAL A 95 -2.90 1.14 -18.20
C VAL A 95 -1.51 1.71 -18.50
N ARG A 96 -0.61 1.76 -17.50
CA ARG A 96 0.78 2.21 -17.72
C ARG A 96 1.56 1.25 -18.61
N GLN A 97 1.26 -0.04 -18.55
CA GLN A 97 1.81 -1.06 -19.44
C GLN A 97 1.18 -1.06 -20.84
N LYS A 98 0.30 -0.09 -21.14
CA LYS A 98 -0.41 0.07 -22.42
C LYS A 98 -1.27 -1.14 -22.81
N ASP A 99 -1.79 -1.86 -21.83
CA ASP A 99 -2.74 -2.93 -22.10
C ASP A 99 -4.07 -2.35 -22.60
N LYS A 100 -4.49 -2.79 -23.79
CA LYS A 100 -5.66 -2.23 -24.48
C LYS A 100 -6.95 -2.41 -23.68
N ALA A 101 -7.16 -3.58 -23.07
CA ALA A 101 -8.37 -3.89 -22.33
C ALA A 101 -8.47 -3.06 -21.03
N HIS A 102 -7.36 -2.87 -20.32
CA HIS A 102 -7.33 -2.03 -19.12
C HIS A 102 -7.41 -0.53 -19.44
N MET A 103 -6.89 -0.09 -20.60
CA MET A 103 -7.06 1.29 -21.08
C MET A 103 -8.52 1.61 -21.41
N GLU A 104 -9.23 0.72 -22.12
CA GLU A 104 -10.65 0.86 -22.40
C GLU A 104 -11.49 0.90 -21.11
N LEU A 105 -11.15 0.02 -20.15
CA LEU A 105 -11.80 0.01 -18.83
C LEU A 105 -11.58 1.31 -18.07
N TYR A 106 -10.33 1.82 -18.04
CA TYR A 106 -9.99 3.06 -17.36
C TYR A 106 -10.71 4.27 -17.98
N GLN A 107 -10.76 4.35 -19.30
CA GLN A 107 -11.50 5.41 -20.00
C GLN A 107 -13.00 5.36 -19.70
N LYS A 108 -13.59 4.16 -19.63
CA LYS A 108 -15.00 3.98 -19.28
C LYS A 108 -15.30 4.48 -17.87
N ILE A 109 -14.46 4.11 -16.88
CA ILE A 109 -14.61 4.59 -15.50
C ILE A 109 -14.42 6.10 -15.43
N LYS A 110 -13.42 6.65 -16.14
CA LYS A 110 -13.14 8.09 -16.17
C LYS A 110 -14.33 8.88 -16.73
N LYS A 111 -14.91 8.44 -17.85
CA LYS A 111 -16.10 9.06 -18.44
C LYS A 111 -17.27 9.08 -17.46
N LEU A 112 -17.52 7.96 -16.78
CA LEU A 112 -18.59 7.85 -15.78
C LEU A 112 -18.32 8.71 -14.53
N SER A 113 -17.05 8.88 -14.15
CA SER A 113 -16.63 9.76 -13.06
C SER A 113 -16.92 11.23 -13.39
N ASP A 114 -16.62 11.64 -14.62
CA ASP A 114 -16.90 12.99 -15.12
C ASP A 114 -18.43 13.24 -15.23
N GLU A 115 -19.19 12.28 -15.75
CA GLU A 115 -20.65 12.37 -15.91
C GLU A 115 -21.39 12.41 -14.57
N GLN A 116 -20.98 11.60 -13.59
CA GLN A 116 -21.65 11.50 -12.30
C GLN A 116 -21.07 12.44 -11.23
N ARG A 117 -20.03 13.22 -11.55
CA ARG A 117 -19.26 14.05 -10.60
C ARG A 117 -18.84 13.28 -9.33
N LYS A 118 -18.51 11.99 -9.47
CA LYS A 118 -18.03 11.12 -8.39
C LYS A 118 -16.56 10.80 -8.58
N SER A 119 -15.87 10.42 -7.51
CA SER A 119 -14.49 9.99 -7.63
C SER A 119 -14.36 8.70 -8.45
N PHE A 120 -13.21 8.54 -9.11
CA PHE A 120 -12.89 7.33 -9.87
C PHE A 120 -13.07 6.06 -9.04
N THR A 121 -12.65 6.10 -7.77
CA THR A 121 -12.76 4.99 -6.83
C THR A 121 -14.22 4.64 -6.53
N GLU A 122 -15.10 5.62 -6.34
CA GLU A 122 -16.53 5.38 -6.10
C GLU A 122 -17.21 4.75 -7.32
N ILE A 123 -16.88 5.21 -8.52
CA ILE A 123 -17.40 4.61 -9.75
C ILE A 123 -16.87 3.17 -9.92
N ALA A 124 -15.56 2.98 -9.77
CA ALA A 124 -14.94 1.65 -9.84
C ALA A 124 -15.56 0.67 -8.82
N THR A 125 -15.82 1.16 -7.60
CA THR A 125 -16.46 0.36 -6.53
C THR A 125 -17.84 -0.12 -6.94
N ASN A 126 -18.62 0.72 -7.63
CA ASN A 126 -19.99 0.41 -8.01
C ASN A 126 -20.06 -0.47 -9.26
N ILE A 127 -19.26 -0.18 -10.30
CA ILE A 127 -19.38 -0.87 -11.59
C ILE A 127 -18.60 -2.17 -11.67
N LEU A 128 -17.55 -2.33 -10.84
CA LEU A 128 -16.71 -3.53 -10.81
C LEU A 128 -17.07 -4.44 -9.64
N LYS A 129 -18.14 -4.14 -8.90
CA LYS A 129 -18.63 -5.02 -7.85
C LYS A 129 -19.10 -6.34 -8.48
N CYS A 130 -18.80 -7.44 -7.82
CA CYS A 130 -19.60 -8.65 -7.96
C CYS A 130 -20.97 -8.39 -7.29
#